data_AF-A0A271LYS5-F1
#
_entry.id   AF-A0A271LYS5-F1
#
_cell.length_a   1.000
_cell.length_b   1.000
_cell.length_c   1.000
_cell.angle_alpha   90.00
_cell.angle_beta   90.00
_cell.angle_gamma   90.00
#
_symmetry.space_group_name_H-M   'P 1'
#
loop_
_entity.id
_entity.type
_entity.pdbx_description
1 polymer ?
#
loop_
_entity_poly.entity_id
_entity_poly.type
_entity_poly.pdbx_seq_one_letter_code
_entity_poly.pdbx_strand_id
1 'polypeptide(L)'
;MGVNVASGQITGTTTAMQYSLDSTNGTDGTWIDASAANTAVTFTEGSVYVRQKAVTTNNRLVATIAPAPLAITIGKTDIVAANDGTITGLTAGKTYEIHNGTEWADTTLAGTTITGLAAGNYKVREAASASTLVGAESNVVTIQNPAPLAITIDKTDVVNSNDGTITGLTAGKTYEIYNGTEWSDATLTGTTITGLAAGTYKVREKASADGLTPVGAESNTVTIS
;
A
#
# COMPACT_ATOMS: atom_id res chain seq x y z
N MET A 1 -13.24 -1.89 -34.39
CA MET A 1 -12.15 -1.00 -33.95
C MET A 1 -12.57 -0.29 -32.69
N GLY A 2 -11.62 -0.02 -31.80
CA GLY A 2 -11.82 0.71 -30.55
C GLY A 2 -10.50 1.28 -30.04
N VAL A 3 -10.48 1.68 -28.78
CA VAL A 3 -9.26 2.12 -28.09
C VAL A 3 -9.10 1.30 -26.81
N ASN A 4 -7.85 1.09 -26.41
CA ASN A 4 -7.46 0.60 -25.09
C ASN A 4 -6.37 1.55 -24.59
N VAL A 5 -6.78 2.54 -23.79
CA VAL A 5 -5.86 3.55 -23.26
C VAL A 5 -4.84 2.92 -22.30
N ALA A 6 -5.27 1.96 -21.48
CA ALA A 6 -4.38 1.25 -20.55
C ALA A 6 -3.23 0.52 -21.26
N SER A 7 -3.47 -0.06 -22.44
CA SER A 7 -2.41 -0.70 -23.25
C SER A 7 -1.80 0.22 -24.31
N GLY A 8 -2.23 1.48 -24.41
CA GLY A 8 -1.76 2.43 -25.43
C GLY A 8 -2.03 1.95 -26.86
N GLN A 9 -3.25 1.48 -27.15
CA GLN A 9 -3.58 0.89 -28.46
C GLN A 9 -4.88 1.40 -29.06
N ILE A 10 -4.87 1.65 -30.38
CA ILE A 10 -6.09 1.62 -31.20
C ILE A 10 -6.27 0.18 -31.67
N THR A 11 -7.41 -0.43 -31.34
CA THR A 11 -7.65 -1.85 -31.57
C THR A 11 -8.36 -2.12 -32.90
N GLY A 12 -8.04 -3.24 -33.55
CA GLY A 12 -8.68 -3.68 -34.80
C GLY A 12 -8.37 -2.78 -36.00
N THR A 13 -7.12 -2.31 -36.10
CA THR A 13 -6.59 -1.54 -37.21
C THR A 13 -5.93 -2.43 -38.27
N THR A 14 -5.75 -1.90 -39.48
CA THR A 14 -5.00 -2.55 -40.56
C THR A 14 -3.98 -1.58 -41.16
N THR A 15 -3.03 -2.08 -41.95
CA THR A 15 -2.04 -1.26 -42.67
C THR A 15 -2.64 -0.40 -43.78
N ALA A 16 -3.92 -0.59 -44.12
CA ALA A 16 -4.66 0.24 -45.08
C ALA A 16 -5.30 1.46 -44.41
N MET A 17 -5.17 1.60 -43.09
CA MET A 17 -5.75 2.69 -42.31
C MET A 17 -4.70 3.75 -41.93
N GLN A 18 -5.18 4.95 -41.64
CA GLN A 18 -4.44 6.00 -40.95
C GLN A 18 -5.22 6.44 -39.73
N TYR A 19 -4.53 6.97 -38.72
CA TYR A 19 -5.14 7.55 -37.54
C TYR A 19 -4.66 8.99 -37.32
N SER A 20 -5.42 9.76 -36.56
CA SER A 20 -5.07 11.10 -36.10
C SER A 20 -5.53 11.28 -34.66
N LEU A 21 -4.69 11.94 -33.86
CA LEU A 21 -4.95 12.26 -32.44
C LEU A 21 -5.19 13.77 -32.22
N ASP A 22 -5.02 14.58 -33.27
CA ASP A 22 -5.18 16.04 -33.29
C ASP A 22 -6.28 16.52 -34.26
N SER A 23 -6.89 15.60 -35.00
CA SER A 23 -8.06 15.86 -35.86
C SER A 23 -9.28 16.20 -35.01
N THR A 24 -9.97 17.29 -35.36
CA THR A 24 -11.21 17.73 -34.71
C THR A 24 -12.46 17.32 -35.50
N ASN A 25 -12.32 17.00 -36.79
CA ASN A 25 -13.46 16.73 -37.67
C ASN A 25 -13.31 15.53 -38.62
N GLY A 26 -12.19 14.81 -38.55
CA GLY A 26 -11.92 13.63 -39.38
C GLY A 26 -11.37 13.94 -40.77
N THR A 27 -11.16 15.21 -41.09
CA THR A 27 -10.53 15.67 -42.34
C THR A 27 -9.34 16.60 -42.13
N ASP A 28 -9.18 17.15 -40.92
CA ASP A 28 -8.06 17.97 -40.46
C ASP A 28 -7.00 17.16 -39.69
N GLY A 29 -6.03 17.86 -39.08
CA GLY A 29 -4.99 17.25 -38.24
C GLY A 29 -3.89 16.51 -39.01
N THR A 30 -3.03 15.85 -38.24
CA THR A 30 -1.91 15.03 -38.68
C THR A 30 -2.34 13.58 -38.77
N TRP A 31 -2.15 12.96 -39.94
CA TRP A 31 -2.52 11.56 -40.19
C TRP A 31 -1.31 10.65 -40.28
N ILE A 32 -1.29 9.60 -39.47
CA ILE A 32 -0.19 8.63 -39.34
C ILE A 32 -0.68 7.26 -39.81
N ASP A 33 0.15 6.52 -40.53
CA ASP A 33 -0.17 5.15 -40.95
C ASP A 33 -0.37 4.21 -39.75
N ALA A 34 -1.43 3.41 -39.79
CA ALA A 34 -1.75 2.43 -38.76
C ALA A 34 -1.02 1.09 -38.98
N SER A 35 -0.87 0.30 -37.93
CA SER A 35 -0.37 -1.08 -37.99
C SER A 35 -1.49 -2.11 -37.82
N ALA A 36 -1.23 -3.36 -38.22
CA ALA A 36 -2.13 -4.48 -38.00
C ALA A 36 -1.63 -5.36 -36.84
N ALA A 37 -2.49 -6.02 -36.05
CA ALA A 37 -3.95 -5.88 -35.99
C ALA A 37 -4.41 -4.75 -35.04
N ASN A 38 -3.46 -4.14 -34.33
CA ASN A 38 -3.66 -3.01 -33.43
C ASN A 38 -2.52 -2.00 -33.69
N THR A 39 -2.77 -0.71 -33.40
CA THR A 39 -1.78 0.36 -33.55
C THR A 39 -1.39 0.87 -32.18
N ALA A 40 -0.10 0.79 -31.84
CA ALA A 40 0.44 1.35 -30.61
C ALA A 40 0.46 2.89 -30.72
N VAL A 41 -0.07 3.57 -29.71
CA VAL A 41 -0.18 5.02 -29.64
C VAL A 41 0.00 5.50 -28.21
N THR A 42 0.51 6.72 -28.05
CA THR A 42 0.43 7.46 -26.80
C THR A 42 -0.77 8.40 -26.88
N PHE A 43 -1.83 8.08 -26.14
CA PHE A 43 -3.03 8.91 -26.14
C PHE A 43 -2.82 10.22 -25.40
N THR A 44 -3.42 11.28 -25.93
CA THR A 44 -3.69 12.54 -25.24
C THR A 44 -5.20 12.71 -25.08
N GLU A 45 -5.61 13.66 -24.25
CA GLU A 45 -7.01 14.10 -24.24
C GLU A 45 -7.43 14.54 -25.65
N GLY A 46 -8.65 14.19 -26.05
CA GLY A 46 -9.21 14.60 -27.33
C GLY A 46 -9.68 13.44 -28.20
N SER A 47 -9.94 13.74 -29.47
CA SER A 47 -10.55 12.80 -30.40
C SER A 47 -9.53 11.88 -31.07
N VAL A 48 -9.90 10.60 -31.19
CA VAL A 48 -9.14 9.59 -31.93
C VAL A 48 -9.90 9.29 -33.21
N TYR A 49 -9.38 9.75 -34.34
CA TYR A 49 -9.95 9.46 -35.65
C TYR A 49 -9.16 8.37 -36.37
N VAL A 50 -9.87 7.55 -37.14
CA VAL A 50 -9.28 6.58 -38.07
C VAL A 50 -9.94 6.74 -39.44
N ARG A 51 -9.17 6.66 -40.51
CA ARG A 51 -9.66 6.71 -41.90
C ARG A 51 -9.01 5.65 -42.77
N GLN A 52 -9.59 5.37 -43.92
CA GLN A 52 -8.92 4.61 -44.96
C GLN A 52 -7.87 5.47 -45.68
N LYS A 53 -6.66 4.94 -45.85
CA LYS A 53 -5.54 5.66 -46.51
C LYS A 53 -5.86 6.02 -47.96
N ALA A 54 -6.51 5.12 -48.69
CA ALA A 54 -6.85 5.29 -50.10
C ALA A 54 -8.14 6.11 -50.32
N VAL A 55 -9.00 6.23 -49.31
CA VAL A 55 -10.30 6.92 -49.39
C VAL A 55 -10.49 7.76 -48.13
N THR A 56 -9.87 8.94 -48.10
CA THR A 56 -9.76 9.75 -46.87
C THR A 56 -11.10 10.32 -46.39
N THR A 57 -12.11 10.38 -47.25
CA THR A 57 -13.50 10.71 -46.88
C THR A 57 -14.16 9.61 -46.04
N ASN A 58 -13.65 8.38 -46.09
CA ASN A 58 -14.07 7.30 -45.22
C ASN A 58 -13.29 7.37 -43.90
N ASN A 59 -13.73 8.28 -43.03
CA ASN A 59 -13.19 8.46 -41.68
C ASN A 59 -14.24 8.14 -40.61
N ARG A 60 -13.78 7.88 -39.39
CA ARG A 60 -14.59 7.58 -38.22
C ARG A 60 -13.92 8.15 -36.96
N LEU A 61 -14.71 8.81 -36.13
CA LEU A 61 -14.37 9.03 -34.71
C LEU A 61 -14.44 7.69 -33.98
N VAL A 62 -13.30 7.18 -33.52
CA VAL A 62 -13.20 5.90 -32.81
C VAL A 62 -13.55 6.06 -31.34
N ALA A 63 -13.02 7.12 -30.71
CA ALA A 63 -13.29 7.47 -29.32
C ALA A 63 -12.93 8.93 -29.06
N THR A 64 -13.48 9.47 -27.97
CA THR A 64 -13.00 10.71 -27.35
C THR A 64 -12.36 10.32 -26.02
N ILE A 65 -11.07 10.61 -25.89
CA ILE A 65 -10.31 10.35 -24.67
C ILE A 65 -10.57 11.47 -23.68
N ALA A 66 -11.13 11.12 -22.53
CA ALA A 66 -11.35 12.05 -21.44
C ALA A 66 -10.02 12.49 -20.80
N PRO A 67 -9.95 13.70 -20.22
CA PRO A 67 -8.79 14.13 -19.47
C PRO A 67 -8.47 13.16 -18.33
N ALA A 68 -7.19 13.15 -17.94
CA ALA A 68 -6.75 12.43 -16.74
C ALA A 68 -7.53 12.94 -15.51
N PRO A 69 -8.07 12.05 -14.66
CA PRO A 69 -8.64 12.44 -13.38
C PRO A 69 -7.64 13.25 -12.55
N LEU A 70 -8.14 14.28 -11.87
CA LEU A 70 -7.35 15.05 -10.92
C LEU A 70 -6.89 14.16 -9.75
N ALA A 71 -5.83 14.59 -9.07
CA ALA A 71 -5.34 13.90 -7.89
C ALA A 71 -6.43 13.84 -6.81
N ILE A 72 -6.65 12.66 -6.27
CA ILE A 72 -7.53 12.46 -5.12
C ILE A 72 -6.76 12.67 -3.81
N THR A 73 -7.45 13.24 -2.81
CA THR A 73 -6.92 13.29 -1.44
C THR A 73 -7.33 12.04 -0.70
N ILE A 74 -6.36 11.28 -0.22
CA ILE A 74 -6.59 10.05 0.54
C ILE A 74 -6.30 10.21 2.03
N GLY A 75 -7.05 9.47 2.82
CA GLY A 75 -6.83 9.25 4.25
C GLY A 75 -6.25 7.86 4.51
N LYS A 76 -5.95 7.59 5.79
CA LYS A 76 -5.48 6.28 6.24
C LYS A 76 -6.01 5.92 7.63
N THR A 77 -5.96 4.64 7.95
CA THR A 77 -5.90 4.15 9.34
C THR A 77 -4.62 3.37 9.55
N ASP A 78 -3.99 3.59 10.70
CA ASP A 78 -2.82 2.82 11.12
C ASP A 78 -3.21 1.41 11.58
N ILE A 79 -2.23 0.53 11.65
CA ILE A 79 -2.43 -0.86 12.05
C ILE A 79 -2.76 -0.90 13.55
N VAL A 80 -3.76 -1.67 13.91
CA VAL A 80 -4.08 -2.04 15.29
C VAL A 80 -3.67 -3.49 15.54
N ALA A 81 -3.93 -4.39 14.59
CA ALA A 81 -3.48 -5.78 14.63
C ALA A 81 -3.44 -6.40 13.21
N ALA A 82 -2.51 -7.33 12.98
CA ALA A 82 -2.53 -8.23 11.82
C ALA A 82 -2.66 -7.55 10.42
N ASN A 83 -1.84 -6.52 10.13
CA ASN A 83 -1.84 -5.78 8.86
C ASN A 83 -3.21 -5.16 8.49
N ASP A 84 -4.00 -4.74 9.46
CA ASP A 84 -5.33 -4.15 9.23
C ASP A 84 -5.30 -2.67 8.81
N GLY A 85 -4.13 -2.15 8.39
CA GLY A 85 -4.01 -0.79 7.88
C GLY A 85 -4.92 -0.55 6.67
N THR A 86 -5.40 0.68 6.52
CA THR A 86 -6.32 1.03 5.42
C THR A 86 -6.00 2.35 4.75
N ILE A 87 -6.41 2.49 3.49
CA ILE A 87 -6.49 3.76 2.75
C ILE A 87 -7.96 4.08 2.51
N THR A 88 -8.36 5.31 2.84
CA THR A 88 -9.76 5.79 2.75
C THR A 88 -9.88 7.00 1.83
N GLY A 89 -11.13 7.43 1.57
CA GLY A 89 -11.43 8.58 0.70
C GLY A 89 -11.56 8.20 -0.79
N LEU A 90 -11.74 6.93 -1.09
CA LEU A 90 -11.87 6.40 -2.45
C LEU A 90 -13.35 6.31 -2.86
N THR A 91 -13.60 6.19 -4.16
CA THR A 91 -14.96 6.03 -4.71
C THR A 91 -15.24 4.58 -5.04
N ALA A 92 -16.40 4.06 -4.63
CA ALA A 92 -16.80 2.68 -4.91
C ALA A 92 -17.04 2.45 -6.41
N GLY A 93 -16.74 1.24 -6.88
CA GLY A 93 -16.92 0.84 -8.28
C GLY A 93 -15.84 1.37 -9.23
N LYS A 94 -14.76 1.93 -8.71
CA LYS A 94 -13.61 2.40 -9.48
C LYS A 94 -12.45 1.41 -9.38
N THR A 95 -11.61 1.42 -10.41
CA THR A 95 -10.30 0.75 -10.39
C THR A 95 -9.23 1.78 -10.06
N TYR A 96 -8.40 1.46 -9.09
CA TYR A 96 -7.27 2.27 -8.67
C TYR A 96 -5.98 1.49 -8.87
N GLU A 97 -4.92 2.22 -9.17
CA GLU A 97 -3.56 1.73 -9.01
C GLU A 97 -3.07 2.17 -7.62
N ILE A 98 -2.46 1.26 -6.85
CA ILE A 98 -1.82 1.53 -5.55
C ILE A 98 -0.31 1.36 -5.68
N HIS A 99 0.45 2.33 -5.17
CA HIS A 99 1.91 2.27 -5.09
C HIS A 99 2.36 2.11 -3.64
N ASN A 100 3.11 1.06 -3.34
CA ASN A 100 3.61 0.72 -2.00
C ASN A 100 5.11 1.04 -1.81
N GLY A 101 5.69 1.85 -2.71
CA GLY A 101 7.11 2.22 -2.67
C GLY A 101 7.98 1.52 -3.72
N THR A 102 7.51 0.41 -4.32
CA THR A 102 8.24 -0.30 -5.38
C THR A 102 7.52 -0.28 -6.72
N GLU A 103 6.26 -0.69 -6.75
CA GLU A 103 5.49 -0.84 -7.99
C GLU A 103 4.04 -0.40 -7.82
N TRP A 104 3.39 -0.12 -8.95
CA TRP A 104 1.95 0.11 -9.02
C TRP A 104 1.23 -1.23 -9.24
N ALA A 105 0.17 -1.47 -8.47
CA ALA A 105 -0.70 -2.63 -8.64
C ALA A 105 -2.16 -2.19 -8.76
N ASP A 106 -2.92 -2.86 -9.62
CA ASP A 106 -4.35 -2.57 -9.79
C ASP A 106 -5.17 -3.17 -8.63
N THR A 107 -6.16 -2.41 -8.17
CA THR A 107 -7.20 -2.86 -7.25
C THR A 107 -8.56 -2.32 -7.67
N THR A 108 -9.54 -3.21 -7.76
CA THR A 108 -10.94 -2.83 -7.99
C THR A 108 -11.65 -2.73 -6.66
N LEU A 109 -12.26 -1.57 -6.40
CA LEU A 109 -12.94 -1.36 -5.13
C LEU A 109 -14.43 -1.68 -5.21
N ALA A 110 -14.83 -2.65 -4.38
CA ALA A 110 -16.25 -2.87 -4.07
C ALA A 110 -16.81 -1.78 -3.14
N GLY A 111 -15.97 -1.20 -2.28
CA GLY A 111 -16.31 -0.12 -1.33
C GLY A 111 -15.46 1.13 -1.55
N THR A 112 -15.21 1.89 -0.49
CA THR A 112 -14.48 3.17 -0.54
C THR A 112 -13.09 3.11 0.12
N THR A 113 -12.62 1.90 0.44
CA THR A 113 -11.43 1.66 1.28
C THR A 113 -10.61 0.50 0.73
N ILE A 114 -9.28 0.66 0.70
CA ILE A 114 -8.33 -0.45 0.53
C ILE A 114 -7.94 -0.93 1.94
N THR A 115 -8.01 -2.23 2.21
CA THR A 115 -7.74 -2.83 3.52
C THR A 115 -6.61 -3.84 3.45
N GLY A 116 -6.12 -4.30 4.62
CA GLY A 116 -5.11 -5.36 4.68
C GLY A 116 -3.70 -4.85 4.38
N LEU A 117 -3.43 -3.57 4.62
CA LEU A 117 -2.17 -2.94 4.30
C LEU A 117 -1.19 -3.01 5.49
N ALA A 118 0.04 -3.40 5.18
CA ALA A 118 1.16 -3.33 6.12
C ALA A 118 1.61 -1.88 6.36
N ALA A 119 2.50 -1.68 7.34
CA ALA A 119 3.11 -0.38 7.56
C ALA A 119 3.96 0.01 6.35
N GLY A 120 3.82 1.25 5.89
CA GLY A 120 4.46 1.71 4.67
C GLY A 120 3.91 3.02 4.14
N ASN A 121 4.59 3.53 3.11
CA ASN A 121 4.17 4.72 2.38
C ASN A 121 3.36 4.32 1.16
N TYR A 122 2.17 4.91 1.02
CA TYR A 122 1.26 4.60 -0.06
C TYR A 122 0.85 5.85 -0.83
N LYS A 123 0.69 5.67 -2.15
CA LYS A 123 -0.05 6.56 -3.03
C LYS A 123 -1.08 5.77 -3.80
N VAL A 124 -2.11 6.44 -4.31
CA VAL A 124 -3.07 5.87 -5.25
C VAL A 124 -3.30 6.81 -6.43
N ARG A 125 -3.81 6.26 -7.54
CA ARG A 125 -4.38 7.03 -8.65
C ARG A 125 -5.50 6.22 -9.30
N GLU A 126 -6.47 6.88 -9.92
CA GLU A 126 -7.45 6.17 -10.75
C GLU A 126 -6.73 5.50 -11.92
N ALA A 127 -6.99 4.21 -12.13
CA ALA A 127 -6.42 3.46 -13.24
C ALA A 127 -6.98 3.97 -14.57
N ALA A 128 -6.22 3.80 -15.66
CA ALA A 128 -6.73 4.11 -16.99
C ALA A 128 -7.97 3.24 -17.31
N SER A 129 -8.97 3.84 -17.97
CA SER A 129 -10.13 3.12 -18.49
C SER A 129 -9.97 2.83 -19.98
N ALA A 130 -10.99 2.28 -20.64
CA ALA A 130 -10.97 2.15 -22.09
C ALA A 130 -10.78 3.50 -22.81
N SER A 131 -11.28 4.61 -22.24
CA SER A 131 -11.29 5.94 -22.88
C SER A 131 -10.97 7.08 -21.92
N THR A 132 -10.30 6.80 -20.80
CA THR A 132 -9.86 7.80 -19.82
C THR A 132 -8.41 7.54 -19.51
N LEU A 133 -7.60 8.59 -19.51
CA LEU A 133 -6.19 8.51 -19.12
C LEU A 133 -6.06 8.12 -17.65
N VAL A 134 -4.90 7.58 -17.28
CA VAL A 134 -4.54 7.34 -15.88
C VAL A 134 -4.58 8.65 -15.09
N GLY A 135 -5.08 8.60 -13.86
CA GLY A 135 -5.20 9.78 -12.99
C GLY A 135 -3.86 10.29 -12.47
N ALA A 136 -3.86 11.52 -11.96
CA ALA A 136 -2.73 12.04 -11.22
C ALA A 136 -2.55 11.32 -9.87
N GLU A 137 -1.31 11.25 -9.39
CA GLU A 137 -0.98 10.63 -8.10
C GLU A 137 -1.59 11.41 -6.93
N SER A 138 -2.10 10.69 -5.92
CA SER A 138 -2.58 11.25 -4.67
C SER A 138 -1.46 11.85 -3.80
N ASN A 139 -1.84 12.45 -2.67
CA ASN A 139 -0.90 12.64 -1.55
C ASN A 139 -0.35 11.29 -1.05
N VAL A 140 0.82 11.33 -0.41
CA VAL A 140 1.39 10.17 0.29
C VAL A 140 0.71 10.04 1.66
N VAL A 141 0.39 8.80 2.04
CA VAL A 141 -0.01 8.44 3.41
C VAL A 141 0.96 7.40 3.96
N THR A 142 1.31 7.51 5.24
CA THR A 142 2.20 6.57 5.94
C THR A 142 1.41 5.75 6.95
N ILE A 143 1.10 4.50 6.62
CA ILE A 143 0.50 3.55 7.57
C ILE A 143 1.59 3.14 8.55
N GLN A 144 1.30 3.25 9.84
CA GLN A 144 2.21 2.93 10.94
C GLN A 144 1.77 1.65 11.65
N ASN A 145 2.75 0.94 12.20
CA ASN A 145 2.49 -0.11 13.18
C ASN A 145 1.91 0.51 14.46
N PRO A 146 1.17 -0.27 15.27
CA PRO A 146 0.63 0.21 16.53
C PRO A 146 1.76 0.71 17.44
N ALA A 147 1.49 1.75 18.22
CA ALA A 147 2.46 2.24 19.20
C ALA A 147 2.78 1.13 20.22
N PRO A 148 4.06 0.95 20.62
CA PRO A 148 4.42 -0.02 21.65
C PRO A 148 3.65 0.18 22.95
N LEU A 149 3.06 -0.89 23.49
CA LEU A 149 2.42 -0.85 24.81
C LEU A 149 3.47 -1.01 25.92
N ALA A 150 3.36 -0.21 26.97
CA ALA A 150 4.14 -0.40 28.20
C ALA A 150 3.46 -1.44 29.09
N ILE A 151 4.25 -2.35 29.65
CA ILE A 151 3.81 -3.30 30.67
C ILE A 151 4.24 -2.83 32.05
N THR A 152 3.42 -3.07 33.06
CA THR A 152 3.81 -2.88 34.47
C THR A 152 4.23 -4.21 35.04
N ILE A 153 5.41 -4.24 35.66
CA ILE A 153 5.96 -5.42 36.31
C ILE A 153 6.14 -5.19 37.80
N ASP A 154 6.10 -6.29 38.56
CA ASP A 154 6.41 -6.31 39.99
C ASP A 154 7.48 -7.36 40.27
N LYS A 155 8.09 -7.32 41.45
CA LYS A 155 9.22 -8.19 41.83
C LYS A 155 9.00 -8.91 43.15
N THR A 156 9.70 -10.01 43.33
CA THR A 156 10.02 -10.57 44.65
C THR A 156 11.52 -10.58 44.84
N ASP A 157 11.95 -10.11 46.01
CA ASP A 157 13.36 -10.06 46.43
C ASP A 157 13.92 -11.46 46.69
N VAL A 158 15.25 -11.59 46.66
CA VAL A 158 15.91 -12.87 46.91
C VAL A 158 15.78 -13.25 48.38
N VAL A 159 15.53 -14.52 48.64
CA VAL A 159 15.61 -15.12 49.99
C VAL A 159 16.82 -16.07 50.05
N ASN A 160 17.12 -16.76 48.94
CA ASN A 160 18.29 -17.59 48.73
C ASN A 160 19.06 -17.12 47.49
N SER A 161 20.12 -17.83 47.10
CA SER A 161 20.88 -17.42 45.91
C SER A 161 20.03 -17.55 44.64
N ASN A 162 19.81 -16.41 43.97
CA ASN A 162 19.15 -16.28 42.66
C ASN A 162 17.70 -16.77 42.62
N ASP A 163 16.92 -16.63 43.69
CA ASP A 163 15.49 -17.01 43.70
C ASP A 163 14.52 -15.84 43.50
N GLY A 164 15.02 -14.66 43.12
CA GLY A 164 14.20 -13.49 42.80
C GLY A 164 13.30 -13.71 41.59
N THR A 165 12.19 -12.98 41.54
CA THR A 165 11.19 -13.14 40.47
C THR A 165 10.67 -11.81 39.95
N ILE A 166 10.21 -11.81 38.69
CA ILE A 166 9.43 -10.72 38.08
C ILE A 166 8.06 -11.27 37.65
N THR A 167 6.99 -10.57 38.05
CA THR A 167 5.58 -10.90 37.75
C THR A 167 4.89 -9.77 36.99
N GLY A 168 3.61 -9.96 36.63
CA GLY A 168 2.83 -8.99 35.85
C GLY A 168 2.85 -9.23 34.34
N LEU A 169 3.40 -10.36 33.89
CA LEU A 169 3.48 -10.72 32.47
C LEU A 169 2.24 -11.49 32.01
N THR A 170 1.98 -11.47 30.70
CA THR A 170 0.84 -12.16 30.10
C THR A 170 1.27 -13.52 29.56
N ALA A 171 0.51 -14.57 29.88
CA ALA A 171 0.78 -15.91 29.39
C ALA A 171 0.65 -15.98 27.85
N GLY A 172 1.54 -16.72 27.19
CA GLY A 172 1.55 -16.89 25.73
C GLY A 172 2.20 -15.74 24.96
N LYS A 173 2.67 -14.69 25.64
CA LYS A 173 3.53 -13.65 25.05
C LYS A 173 5.01 -13.98 25.24
N THR A 174 5.85 -13.39 24.40
CA THR A 174 7.31 -13.49 24.51
C THR A 174 7.88 -12.14 24.93
N TYR A 175 8.89 -12.17 25.79
CA TYR A 175 9.45 -10.98 26.40
C TYR A 175 10.96 -10.98 26.30
N GLU A 176 11.55 -9.79 26.33
CA GLU A 176 12.96 -9.58 26.58
C GLU A 176 13.12 -8.98 27.99
N ILE A 177 14.18 -9.34 28.69
CA ILE A 177 14.56 -8.81 30.00
C ILE A 177 15.90 -8.08 29.90
N TYR A 178 15.94 -6.88 30.45
CA TYR A 178 17.15 -6.10 30.66
C TYR A 178 17.66 -6.29 32.08
N ASN A 179 18.94 -6.60 32.26
CA ASN A 179 19.56 -6.87 33.56
C ASN A 179 20.60 -5.82 33.99
N GLY A 180 20.55 -4.63 33.39
CA GLY A 180 21.54 -3.57 33.62
C GLY A 180 22.61 -3.43 32.53
N THR A 181 22.74 -4.41 31.63
CA THR A 181 23.75 -4.39 30.54
C THR A 181 23.13 -4.50 29.15
N GLU A 182 22.40 -5.57 28.89
CA GLU A 182 21.79 -5.84 27.59
C GLU A 182 20.40 -6.47 27.72
N TRP A 183 19.64 -6.43 26.63
CA TRP A 183 18.36 -7.12 26.51
C TRP A 183 18.61 -8.56 26.06
N SER A 184 17.92 -9.51 26.69
CA SER A 184 17.99 -10.93 26.37
C SER A 184 16.60 -11.58 26.44
N ASP A 185 16.42 -12.73 25.78
CA ASP A 185 15.13 -13.44 25.81
C ASP A 185 14.78 -13.89 27.23
N ALA A 186 13.59 -13.52 27.69
CA ALA A 186 13.09 -13.91 28.99
C ALA A 186 12.53 -15.34 28.96
N THR A 187 12.89 -16.14 29.97
CA THR A 187 12.28 -17.47 30.18
C THR A 187 11.14 -17.35 31.17
N LEU A 188 9.92 -17.69 30.74
CA LEU A 188 8.72 -17.59 31.56
C LEU A 188 8.27 -18.96 32.08
N THR A 189 7.88 -19.00 33.34
CA THR A 189 7.05 -20.07 33.92
C THR A 189 5.64 -19.53 34.13
N GLY A 190 4.75 -19.79 33.16
CA GLY A 190 3.40 -19.20 33.13
C GLY A 190 3.45 -17.70 32.82
N THR A 191 3.40 -16.88 33.86
CA THR A 191 3.38 -15.40 33.80
C THR A 191 4.55 -14.76 34.54
N THR A 192 5.55 -15.55 34.95
CA THR A 192 6.62 -15.12 35.85
C THR A 192 7.99 -15.46 35.28
N ILE A 193 8.95 -14.53 35.41
CA ILE A 193 10.38 -14.79 35.21
C ILE A 193 10.96 -15.13 36.58
N THR A 194 11.67 -16.26 36.68
CA THR A 194 12.24 -16.77 37.93
C THR A 194 13.75 -16.93 37.82
N GLY A 195 14.43 -17.19 38.93
CA GLY A 195 15.86 -17.48 38.91
C GLY A 195 16.74 -16.23 38.88
N LEU A 196 16.21 -15.07 39.29
CA LEU A 196 16.91 -13.79 39.18
C LEU A 196 17.76 -13.50 40.42
N ALA A 197 18.97 -13.03 40.20
CA ALA A 197 19.84 -12.51 41.25
C ALA A 197 19.38 -11.11 41.71
N ALA A 198 19.98 -10.61 42.79
CA ALA A 198 19.84 -9.20 43.15
C ALA A 198 20.39 -8.31 42.01
N GLY A 199 19.62 -7.29 41.62
CA GLY A 199 19.92 -6.48 40.45
C GLY A 199 18.75 -5.61 40.01
N THR A 200 19.01 -4.75 39.01
CA THR A 200 18.01 -3.86 38.41
C THR A 200 17.53 -4.40 37.08
N TYR A 201 16.21 -4.50 36.93
CA TYR A 201 15.58 -5.12 35.79
C TYR A 201 14.50 -4.26 35.15
N LYS A 202 14.34 -4.44 33.83
CA LYS A 202 13.19 -4.00 33.03
C LYS A 202 12.75 -5.15 32.12
N VAL A 203 11.51 -5.13 31.67
CA VAL A 203 10.96 -6.11 30.72
C VAL A 203 10.25 -5.37 29.59
N ARG A 204 10.25 -5.94 28.39
CA ARG A 204 9.43 -5.47 27.26
C ARG A 204 8.92 -6.65 26.45
N GLU A 205 7.76 -6.50 25.80
CA GLU A 205 7.28 -7.52 24.86
C GLU A 205 8.20 -7.57 23.64
N LYS A 206 8.55 -8.78 23.21
CA LYS A 206 9.37 -8.98 22.01
C LYS A 206 8.55 -8.64 20.76
N ALA A 207 9.21 -8.12 19.73
CA ALA A 207 8.57 -7.98 18.43
C ALA A 207 8.10 -9.35 17.91
N SER A 208 6.96 -9.40 17.24
CA SER A 208 6.50 -10.64 16.61
C SER A 208 7.45 -11.02 15.48
N ALA A 209 7.59 -12.34 15.24
CA ALA A 209 8.45 -12.84 14.18
C ALA A 209 8.00 -12.42 12.78
N ASP A 210 6.73 -12.06 12.60
CA ASP A 210 6.16 -11.54 11.36
C ASP A 210 6.36 -10.01 11.19
N GLY A 211 6.96 -9.32 12.19
CA GLY A 211 7.23 -7.88 12.16
C GLY A 211 6.00 -6.98 12.33
N LEU A 212 4.83 -7.56 12.65
CA LEU A 212 3.56 -6.84 12.73
C LEU A 212 3.33 -6.19 14.09
N THR A 213 3.80 -6.82 15.16
CA THR A 213 3.88 -6.20 16.48
C THR A 213 5.29 -5.65 16.67
N PRO A 214 5.46 -4.32 16.79
CA PRO A 214 6.77 -3.77 17.10
C PRO A 214 7.19 -4.21 18.51
N VAL A 215 8.48 -4.03 18.82
CA VAL A 215 8.97 -4.23 20.19
C VAL A 215 8.14 -3.37 21.16
N GLY A 216 7.74 -3.96 22.28
CA GLY A 216 6.99 -3.28 23.33
C GLY A 216 7.79 -2.13 23.96
N ALA A 217 7.09 -1.21 24.62
CA ALA A 217 7.78 -0.19 25.40
C ALA A 217 8.41 -0.83 26.64
N GLU A 218 9.49 -0.22 27.15
CA GLU A 218 10.12 -0.66 28.38
C GLU A 218 9.13 -0.56 29.55
N SER A 219 9.12 -1.56 30.43
CA SER A 219 8.38 -1.52 31.68
C SER A 219 8.92 -0.48 32.65
N ASN A 220 8.23 -0.32 33.78
CA ASN A 220 8.85 0.26 34.98
C ASN A 220 10.11 -0.53 35.36
N THR A 221 11.05 0.17 36.01
CA THR A 221 12.28 -0.44 36.54
C THR A 221 12.00 -1.05 37.91
N VAL A 222 12.49 -2.26 38.15
CA VAL A 222 12.42 -2.94 39.45
C VAL A 222 13.82 -3.31 39.93
N THR A 223 14.06 -3.24 41.24
CA THR A 223 15.36 -3.61 41.84
C THR A 223 15.16 -4.77 42.82
N ILE A 224 15.56 -5.98 42.43
CA ILE A 224 15.59 -7.15 43.29
C ILE A 224 16.76 -6.98 44.27
N SER A 225 16.48 -7.05 45.57
CA SER A 225 17.44 -6.94 46.68
C SER A 225 17.66 -8.28 47.35
#